data_AF-A0A967YYK1-F1
#
_entry.id   AF-A0A967YYK1-F1
#
_cell.length_a   1.000
_cell.length_b   1.000
_cell.length_c   1.000
_cell.angle_alpha   90.00
_cell.angle_beta   90.00
_cell.angle_gamma   90.00
#
_symmetry.space_group_name_H-M   'P 1'
#
loop_
_entity.id
_entity.type
_entity.pdbx_description
1 polymer ?
#
loop_
_entity_poly.entity_id
_entity_poly.type
_entity_poly.pdbx_seq_one_letter_code
_entity_poly.pdbx_strand_id
1 'polypeptide(L)' 'VYDGSRAIIHLLSVHPTCQGQGIGTALVREIVKRFGEKGAPTVSATVTDESLGFWQKVGFRKTKAFLVGNW' A
#
# COMPACT_ATOMS: atom_id res chain seq x y z
N VAL A 1 10.61 2.14 -1.41
CA VAL A 1 11.98 2.25 -0.84
C VAL A 1 11.96 1.63 0.54
N TYR A 2 13.03 0.95 0.97
CA TYR A 2 13.17 0.46 2.34
C TYR A 2 14.46 1.04 2.91
N ASP A 3 14.34 1.87 3.92
CA ASP A 3 15.41 2.66 4.53
C ASP A 3 15.83 2.12 5.92
N GLY A 4 15.34 0.94 6.31
CA GLY A 4 15.56 0.34 7.62
C GLY A 4 14.45 0.59 8.64
N SER A 5 13.39 1.36 8.30
CA SER A 5 12.27 1.60 9.21
C SER A 5 10.95 0.97 8.76
N ARG A 6 10.51 1.24 7.52
CA ARG A 6 9.27 0.73 6.93
C ARG A 6 9.37 0.77 5.40
N ALA A 7 8.62 -0.07 4.71
CA ALA A 7 8.44 0.06 3.27
C ALA A 7 7.22 0.94 2.96
N ILE A 8 7.31 1.74 1.90
CA ILE A 8 6.22 2.62 1.45
C ILE A 8 5.84 2.29 0.00
N ILE A 9 4.54 2.10 -0.23
CA ILE A 9 3.94 2.05 -1.56
C ILE A 9 3.58 3.49 -1.96
N HIS A 10 4.30 4.05 -2.94
CA HIS A 10 4.01 5.40 -3.43
C HIS A 10 2.93 5.43 -4.51
N LEU A 11 2.92 4.41 -5.38
CA LEU A 11 1.97 4.31 -6.47
C LEU A 11 1.58 2.84 -6.67
N LEU A 12 0.28 2.60 -6.76
CA LEU A 12 -0.30 1.33 -7.18
C LEU A 12 -1.55 1.63 -7.99
N SER A 13 -1.61 1.10 -9.20
CA SER A 13 -2.73 1.32 -10.11
C SER A 13 -2.97 0.09 -10.94
N VAL A 14 -4.24 -0.16 -11.24
CA VAL A 14 -4.69 -1.22 -12.16
C VAL A 14 -5.54 -0.53 -13.22
N HIS A 15 -5.24 -0.82 -14.50
CA HIS A 15 -6.00 -0.26 -15.62
C HIS A 15 -7.50 -0.51 -15.43
N PRO A 16 -8.40 0.46 -15.71
CA PRO A 16 -9.84 0.34 -15.40
C PRO A 16 -10.49 -0.95 -15.93
N THR A 17 -10.16 -1.36 -17.16
CA THR A 17 -10.72 -2.59 -17.78
C THR A 17 -10.22 -3.89 -17.13
N CYS A 18 -9.18 -3.81 -16.30
CA CYS A 18 -8.58 -4.95 -15.60
C CYS A 18 -8.94 -4.97 -14.10
N GLN A 19 -9.71 -3.99 -13.62
CA GLN A 19 -10.15 -3.93 -12.23
C GLN A 19 -11.22 -4.99 -11.93
N GLY A 20 -11.44 -5.28 -10.64
CA GLY A 20 -12.38 -6.32 -10.20
C GLY A 20 -11.88 -7.76 -10.34
N GLN A 21 -10.73 -7.98 -10.99
CA GLN A 21 -10.16 -9.32 -11.25
C GLN A 21 -9.14 -9.78 -10.19
N GLY A 22 -9.02 -9.07 -9.07
CA GLY A 22 -8.08 -9.40 -7.98
C GLY A 22 -6.62 -8.98 -8.22
N ILE A 23 -6.29 -8.34 -9.36
CA ILE A 23 -4.93 -7.90 -9.69
C ILE A 23 -4.35 -6.99 -8.62
N GLY A 24 -5.10 -5.98 -8.16
CA GLY A 24 -4.64 -5.06 -7.11
C GLY A 24 -4.28 -5.80 -5.82
N THR A 25 -5.06 -6.79 -5.43
CA THR A 25 -4.78 -7.64 -4.26
C THR A 25 -3.52 -8.48 -4.46
N ALA A 26 -3.33 -9.07 -5.65
CA ALA A 26 -2.14 -9.84 -5.97
C ALA A 26 -0.87 -8.97 -5.91
N LEU A 27 -0.93 -7.76 -6.48
CA LEU A 27 0.17 -6.79 -6.42
C LEU A 27 0.53 -6.42 -4.97
N VAL A 28 -0.45 -6.06 -4.15
CA VAL A 28 -0.20 -5.70 -2.74
C VAL A 28 0.42 -6.86 -1.96
N ARG A 29 -0.09 -8.09 -2.13
CA ARG A 29 0.45 -9.28 -1.46
C ARG A 29 1.90 -9.54 -1.83
N GLU A 30 2.23 -9.43 -3.11
CA GLU A 30 3.59 -9.65 -3.59
C GLU A 30 4.54 -8.55 -3.10
N ILE A 31 4.08 -7.30 -3.04
CA ILE A 31 4.85 -6.19 -2.45
C ILE A 31 5.15 -6.46 -0.96
N VAL A 32 4.13 -6.82 -0.18
CA VAL A 32 4.29 -7.12 1.25
C VAL A 32 5.26 -8.28 1.47
N LYS A 33 5.12 -9.35 0.70
CA LYS A 33 6.02 -10.51 0.74
C LYS A 33 7.46 -10.09 0.46
N ARG A 34 7.73 -9.42 -0.66
CA ARG A 34 9.10 -9.04 -1.08
C ARG A 34 9.76 -8.06 -0.12
N PHE A 35 9.01 -7.13 0.46
CA PHE A 35 9.58 -6.23 1.47
C PHE A 35 9.79 -6.93 2.81
N GLY A 36 8.92 -7.86 3.20
CA GLY A 36 9.12 -8.71 4.36
C GLY A 36 10.38 -9.58 4.24
N GLU A 37 10.62 -10.19 3.07
CA GLU A 37 11.84 -10.96 2.77
C GLU A 37 13.12 -10.09 2.82
N LYS A 38 12.99 -8.78 2.60
CA LYS A 38 14.08 -7.79 2.76
C LYS A 38 14.22 -7.25 4.19
N GLY A 39 13.43 -7.77 5.13
CA GLY A 39 13.48 -7.40 6.54
C GLY A 39 12.63 -6.18 6.91
N ALA A 40 11.76 -5.67 6.03
CA ALA A 40 10.87 -4.57 6.38
C ALA A 40 9.83 -5.02 7.40
N PRO A 41 9.72 -4.35 8.57
CA PRO A 41 8.79 -4.78 9.61
C PRO A 41 7.34 -4.45 9.26
N THR A 42 7.11 -3.44 8.42
CA THR A 42 5.77 -3.02 7.98
C THR A 42 5.80 -2.42 6.57
N VAL A 43 4.63 -2.42 5.92
CA VAL A 43 4.37 -1.70 4.67
C VAL A 43 3.27 -0.66 4.91
N SER A 44 3.47 0.56 4.41
CA SER A 44 2.50 1.67 4.51
C SER A 44 2.18 2.25 3.14
N ALA A 45 1.01 2.89 3.03
CA ALA A 45 0.61 3.67 1.86
C ALA A 45 -0.17 4.91 2.32
N THR A 46 0.01 6.02 1.63
CA THR A 46 -0.91 7.17 1.70
C THR A 46 -1.97 6.96 0.63
N VAL A 47 -3.24 7.03 1.03
CA VAL A 47 -4.36 6.57 0.21
C VAL A 47 -5.48 7.60 0.26
N THR A 48 -6.32 7.63 -0.77
CA THR A 48 -7.53 8.45 -0.78
C THR A 48 -8.67 7.77 -0.02
N ASP A 49 -9.67 8.53 0.43
CA ASP A 49 -10.83 7.97 1.14
C ASP A 49 -11.60 6.97 0.29
N GLU A 50 -11.70 7.19 -1.03
CA GLU A 50 -12.37 6.28 -1.97
C GLU A 50 -11.67 4.92 -2.04
N SER A 51 -10.34 4.90 -1.91
CA SER A 51 -9.57 3.67 -1.98
C SER A 51 -9.48 2.93 -0.64
N LEU A 52 -9.87 3.55 0.48
CA LEU A 52 -9.68 3.01 1.83
C LEU A 52 -10.30 1.61 2.01
N GLY A 53 -11.49 1.38 1.45
CA GLY A 53 -12.17 0.08 1.54
C GLY A 53 -11.37 -1.06 0.89
N PHE A 54 -10.69 -0.78 -0.23
CA PHE A 54 -9.77 -1.74 -0.85
C PHE A 54 -8.59 -2.07 0.09
N TRP A 55 -7.95 -1.04 0.65
CA TRP A 55 -6.80 -1.21 1.55
C TRP A 55 -7.15 -2.02 2.81
N GLN A 56 -8.32 -1.76 3.40
CA GLN A 56 -8.83 -2.55 4.52
C GLN A 56 -9.07 -4.02 4.14
N LYS A 57 -9.66 -4.27 2.97
CA LYS A 57 -9.89 -5.64 2.45
C LYS A 57 -8.59 -6.42 2.25
N VAL A 58 -7.49 -5.76 1.88
CA VAL A 58 -6.17 -6.40 1.73
C VAL A 58 -5.37 -6.46 3.03
N GLY A 59 -5.94 -6.03 4.16
CA GLY A 59 -5.37 -6.21 5.50
C GLY A 59 -4.66 -4.99 6.08
N PHE A 60 -4.68 -3.84 5.40
CA PHE A 60 -4.12 -2.60 5.93
C PHE A 60 -5.08 -1.98 6.94
N ARG A 61 -4.53 -1.27 7.92
CA ARG A 61 -5.31 -0.56 8.95
C ARG A 61 -5.04 0.94 8.85
N LYS A 62 -6.09 1.74 9.03
CA LYS A 62 -5.94 3.19 9.14
C LYS A 62 -5.12 3.52 10.39
N THR A 63 -4.10 4.35 10.21
CA THR A 63 -3.24 4.86 11.29
C THR A 63 -3.32 6.38 11.32
N LYS A 64 -3.13 6.97 12.50
CA LYS A 64 -3.01 8.43 12.63
C LYS A 64 -1.60 8.83 12.21
N ALA A 65 -1.49 9.63 11.16
CA ALA A 65 -0.24 10.23 10.72
C ALA A 65 -0.48 11.69 10.36
N PHE A 66 0.51 12.54 10.63
CA PHE A 66 0.53 13.92 10.19
C PHE A 66 1.27 14.00 8.87
N LEU A 67 0.56 14.37 7.80
CA LEU A 67 1.18 14.71 6.53
C LEU A 67 1.36 16.24 6.52
N VAL A 68 2.60 16.71 6.41
CA VAL A 68 2.93 18.13 6.31
C VAL A 68 3.50 18.41 4.92
N GLY A 69 3.11 19.54 4.33
CA GLY A 69 3.64 20.00 3.06
C GLY A 69 3.55 21.51 2.96
N ASN A 70 4.37 22.09 2.07
CA ASN A 70 4.52 23.53 1.88
C ASN A 70 3.85 24.01 0.57
N TRP A 71 2.69 23.43 0.28
CA TRP A 71 1.86 23.76 -0.88
C TRP A 71 1.06 25.04 -0.62
#